data_AF-A0A653EKH3-F1
#
_entry.id   AF-A0A653EKH3-F1
#
_cell.length_a   1.000
_cell.length_b   1.000
_cell.length_c   1.000
_cell.angle_alpha   90.00
_cell.angle_beta   90.00
_cell.angle_gamma   90.00
#
_symmetry.space_group_name_H-M   'P 1'
#
loop_
_entity.id
_entity.type
_entity.pdbx_description
1 polymer ?
#
loop_
_entity_poly.entity_id
_entity_poly.type
_entity_poly.pdbx_seq_one_letter_code
_entity_poly.pdbx_strand_id
1 'polypeptide(L)'
;MLPTSGGTTSGTATGGEGGVGGAGTTRAAGGVGGEGGNDTLAASGAGSSADGTATGGAGGAGGTNHANGGRGGTASISASGGATITGGTATGGVGGAGTTSGSGGTGGFGYLFASGAGSSTSGSAIGGVAGAGTTGGVGGNGGGARIGAYNGGTVTATATGGYGGAGTTNGRGGSGGGGYVFANGAGSSASGTAIGGAGGAGTTGGTGGDGRYGAIRGYNGGTVTGGTATGGAGGAGTTGGLGRYGGGATLFANGAGSSVGTSSATGGAGGAGSDGGLGGAGNIARINATGGGTVTASATTGGDGGAGITGGFGGRGGQSVFTANAGGTITTSTGTGGAGGSGTGLGNTGGDGGAADLTVPPPALVTGAVVIGAPGANVP
;
A
#
# COMPACT_ATOMS: atom_id res chain seq x y z
N MET A 1 -9.99 23.33 11.16
CA MET A 1 -11.25 23.24 10.38
C MET A 1 -11.41 24.50 9.55
N LEU A 2 -11.66 24.39 8.24
CA LEU A 2 -11.89 25.55 7.38
C LEU A 2 -13.06 25.31 6.41
N PRO A 3 -14.24 25.92 6.63
CA PRO A 3 -15.22 26.08 5.57
C PRO A 3 -14.75 27.20 4.63
N THR A 4 -14.70 26.92 3.34
CA THR A 4 -14.41 27.95 2.32
C THR A 4 -15.57 28.02 1.34
N SER A 5 -16.02 29.24 1.04
CA SER A 5 -16.94 29.56 -0.07
C SER A 5 -18.16 28.63 -0.20
N GLY A 6 -19.05 28.61 0.80
CA GLY A 6 -20.37 27.97 0.70
C GLY A 6 -20.44 26.47 1.00
N GLY A 7 -19.34 25.88 1.48
CA GLY A 7 -19.30 24.51 2.00
C GLY A 7 -19.64 24.41 3.50
N THR A 8 -19.96 23.20 3.96
CA THR A 8 -20.26 22.87 5.36
C THR A 8 -19.29 21.82 5.90
N THR A 9 -18.85 21.97 7.14
CA THR A 9 -17.98 20.99 7.82
C THR A 9 -18.57 20.62 9.16
N SER A 10 -18.61 19.33 9.48
CA SER A 10 -18.92 18.80 10.82
C SER A 10 -17.89 17.75 11.24
N GLY A 11 -17.64 17.61 12.54
CA GLY A 11 -16.67 16.64 13.06
C GLY A 11 -15.42 17.26 13.66
N THR A 12 -14.31 16.51 13.66
CA THR A 12 -13.10 16.86 14.43
C THR A 12 -11.83 16.76 13.60
N ALA A 13 -10.87 17.60 13.95
CA ALA A 13 -9.55 17.63 13.36
C ALA A 13 -8.54 17.85 14.51
N THR A 14 -7.68 16.87 14.74
CA THR A 14 -6.72 16.84 15.85
C THR A 14 -5.32 16.52 15.34
N GLY A 15 -4.36 17.38 15.64
CA GLY A 15 -2.96 17.16 15.27
C GLY A 15 -2.34 15.98 16.01
N GLY A 16 -1.26 15.45 15.47
CA GLY A 16 -0.47 14.43 16.14
C GLY A 16 0.36 15.02 17.28
N GLU A 17 0.59 14.22 18.31
CA GLU A 17 1.55 14.57 19.37
C GLU A 17 2.99 14.54 18.84
N GLY A 18 3.85 15.40 19.37
CA GLY A 18 5.29 15.29 19.15
C GLY A 18 5.90 14.09 19.89
N GLY A 19 7.02 13.59 19.38
CA GLY A 19 7.81 12.54 19.98
C GLY A 19 8.67 13.06 21.13
N VAL A 20 8.93 12.18 22.11
CA VAL A 20 9.81 12.47 23.24
C VAL A 20 11.27 12.49 22.78
N GLY A 21 12.05 13.46 23.25
CA GLY A 21 13.50 13.51 23.04
C GLY A 21 14.26 12.52 23.93
N GLY A 22 15.46 12.13 23.52
CA GLY A 22 16.28 11.14 24.23
C GLY A 22 17.18 11.75 25.30
N ALA A 23 17.54 10.94 26.29
CA ALA A 23 18.54 11.32 27.29
C ALA A 23 19.96 11.40 26.67
N GLY A 24 20.75 12.37 27.11
CA GLY A 24 22.18 12.44 26.75
C GLY A 24 23.03 11.43 27.52
N THR A 25 24.25 11.20 27.03
CA THR A 25 25.32 10.48 27.74
C THR A 25 26.48 11.42 28.03
N THR A 26 27.47 10.97 28.81
CA THR A 26 28.72 11.74 29.02
C THR A 26 29.55 11.93 27.75
N ARG A 27 29.22 11.21 26.66
CA ARG A 27 29.97 11.20 25.40
C ARG A 27 29.21 11.77 24.21
N ALA A 28 27.89 11.94 24.32
CA ALA A 28 27.07 12.44 23.22
C ALA A 28 25.74 13.04 23.73
N ALA A 29 25.20 13.98 22.97
CA ALA A 29 23.88 14.53 23.24
C ALA A 29 22.78 13.48 23.07
N GLY A 30 21.65 13.73 23.73
CA GLY A 30 20.41 13.00 23.50
C GLY A 30 19.85 13.29 22.11
N GLY A 31 18.96 12.42 21.68
CA GLY A 31 18.28 12.47 20.40
C GLY A 31 17.07 13.40 20.39
N VAL A 32 16.65 13.83 19.21
CA VAL A 32 15.47 14.68 19.05
C VAL A 32 14.24 13.81 18.76
N GLY A 33 13.12 14.07 19.43
CA GLY A 33 11.85 13.45 19.10
C GLY A 33 11.28 13.96 17.79
N GLY A 34 10.51 13.14 17.08
CA GLY A 34 9.87 13.51 15.83
C GLY A 34 8.70 14.47 16.02
N GLU A 35 8.38 15.27 15.02
CA GLU A 35 7.17 16.10 15.07
C GLU A 35 5.90 15.26 14.90
N GLY A 36 4.79 15.74 15.47
CA GLY A 36 3.46 15.23 15.16
C GLY A 36 3.01 15.55 13.74
N GLY A 37 2.05 14.80 13.24
CA GLY A 37 1.44 15.00 11.93
C GLY A 37 0.34 16.06 11.96
N ASN A 38 0.12 16.73 10.84
CA ASN A 38 -0.95 17.71 10.71
C ASN A 38 -2.29 17.02 10.43
N ASP A 39 -3.38 17.71 10.76
CA ASP A 39 -4.75 17.32 10.45
C ASP A 39 -5.45 18.43 9.64
N THR A 40 -6.43 18.04 8.81
CA THR A 40 -7.27 19.00 8.08
C THR A 40 -8.67 18.43 7.88
N LEU A 41 -9.68 19.25 8.14
CA LEU A 41 -11.08 19.01 7.77
C LEU A 41 -11.59 20.24 7.02
N ALA A 42 -11.98 20.06 5.76
CA ALA A 42 -12.35 21.16 4.87
C ALA A 42 -13.51 20.80 3.93
N ALA A 43 -14.35 21.80 3.65
CA ALA A 43 -15.35 21.76 2.59
C ALA A 43 -15.28 23.06 1.78
N SER A 44 -15.18 22.94 0.46
CA SER A 44 -15.01 24.08 -0.45
C SER A 44 -16.04 24.10 -1.59
N GLY A 45 -16.67 25.24 -1.79
CA GLY A 45 -17.68 25.43 -2.83
C GLY A 45 -19.12 25.12 -2.38
N ALA A 46 -20.08 25.73 -3.09
CA ALA A 46 -21.50 25.60 -2.79
C ALA A 46 -21.95 24.14 -2.82
N GLY A 47 -22.71 23.73 -1.79
CA GLY A 47 -23.25 22.38 -1.67
C GLY A 47 -22.24 21.31 -1.27
N SER A 48 -20.97 21.67 -0.99
CA SER A 48 -20.02 20.73 -0.43
C SER A 48 -20.24 20.50 1.06
N SER A 49 -20.09 19.25 1.49
CA SER A 49 -20.18 18.87 2.90
C SER A 49 -19.06 17.90 3.25
N ALA A 50 -18.35 18.16 4.34
CA ALA A 50 -17.34 17.25 4.88
C ALA A 50 -17.64 16.93 6.34
N ASP A 51 -17.95 15.67 6.62
CA ASP A 51 -18.15 15.13 7.97
C ASP A 51 -17.14 14.04 8.30
N GLY A 52 -16.60 14.03 9.53
CA GLY A 52 -15.71 12.96 9.99
C GLY A 52 -14.66 13.34 11.03
N THR A 53 -13.66 12.48 11.21
CA THR A 53 -12.56 12.66 12.16
C THR A 53 -11.21 12.58 11.45
N ALA A 54 -10.44 13.66 11.47
CA ALA A 54 -9.06 13.70 11.00
C ALA A 54 -8.10 13.73 12.20
N THR A 55 -7.15 12.79 12.26
CA THR A 55 -6.16 12.71 13.34
C THR A 55 -4.76 12.55 12.77
N GLY A 56 -3.90 13.56 12.96
CA GLY A 56 -2.49 13.47 12.60
C GLY A 56 -1.77 12.35 13.38
N GLY A 57 -0.77 11.73 12.76
CA GLY A 57 0.01 10.68 13.41
C GLY A 57 0.97 11.24 14.46
N ALA A 58 1.25 10.49 15.52
CA ALA A 58 2.26 10.90 16.49
C ALA A 58 3.68 10.88 15.89
N GLY A 59 4.56 11.75 16.36
CA GLY A 59 6.00 11.70 16.11
C GLY A 59 6.66 10.53 16.83
N GLY A 60 7.73 9.99 16.27
CA GLY A 60 8.53 8.93 16.86
C GLY A 60 9.47 9.45 17.96
N ALA A 61 9.85 8.60 18.91
CA ALA A 61 10.79 8.98 19.95
C ALA A 61 12.23 9.12 19.43
N GLY A 62 12.97 10.09 19.97
CA GLY A 62 14.42 10.21 19.83
C GLY A 62 15.15 9.49 20.96
N GLY A 63 16.22 8.80 20.64
CA GLY A 63 16.99 7.96 21.58
C GLY A 63 18.33 8.58 21.96
N THR A 64 19.31 7.79 22.38
CA THR A 64 20.65 8.29 22.74
C THR A 64 21.55 8.50 21.52
N ASN A 65 22.67 9.21 21.71
CA ASN A 65 23.76 9.35 20.72
C ASN A 65 23.30 9.92 19.38
N HIS A 66 22.62 11.08 19.39
CA HIS A 66 22.09 11.76 18.20
C HIS A 66 21.01 10.98 17.41
N ALA A 67 20.31 10.04 18.06
CA ALA A 67 19.26 9.28 17.40
C ALA A 67 17.95 10.08 17.24
N ASN A 68 17.38 10.15 16.04
CA ASN A 68 16.22 11.01 15.77
C ASN A 68 14.95 10.20 15.54
N GLY A 69 13.87 10.60 16.19
CA GLY A 69 12.53 10.12 15.89
C GLY A 69 12.02 10.67 14.56
N GLY A 70 11.22 9.87 13.85
CA GLY A 70 10.60 10.28 12.59
C GLY A 70 9.30 11.05 12.79
N ARG A 71 8.91 11.86 11.82
CA ARG A 71 7.66 12.64 11.88
C ARG A 71 6.42 11.73 11.77
N GLY A 72 5.34 12.10 12.44
CA GLY A 72 4.02 11.52 12.22
C GLY A 72 3.38 11.90 10.86
N GLY A 73 2.46 11.08 10.40
CA GLY A 73 1.78 11.25 9.12
C GLY A 73 0.65 12.27 9.16
N THR A 74 0.34 12.87 8.01
CA THR A 74 -0.77 13.82 7.89
C THR A 74 -2.12 13.10 7.77
N ALA A 75 -3.18 13.67 8.35
CA ALA A 75 -4.56 13.28 8.09
C ALA A 75 -5.34 14.39 7.37
N SER A 76 -6.20 14.04 6.42
CA SER A 76 -7.04 15.02 5.73
C SER A 76 -8.39 14.46 5.30
N ILE A 77 -9.45 15.22 5.56
CA ILE A 77 -10.81 15.02 5.05
C ILE A 77 -11.19 16.27 4.26
N SER A 78 -11.48 16.12 2.96
CA SER A 78 -11.77 17.26 2.09
C SER A 78 -12.89 17.00 1.08
N ALA A 79 -13.95 17.80 1.14
CA ALA A 79 -15.03 17.83 0.13
C ALA A 79 -14.93 19.09 -0.75
N SER A 80 -15.16 18.97 -2.05
CA SER A 80 -15.12 20.13 -2.95
C SER A 80 -16.13 20.06 -4.11
N GLY A 81 -16.64 21.20 -4.55
CA GLY A 81 -17.42 21.33 -5.79
C GLY A 81 -18.76 20.60 -5.76
N GLY A 82 -19.52 20.71 -4.67
CA GLY A 82 -20.81 20.03 -4.48
C GLY A 82 -20.72 18.57 -4.04
N ALA A 83 -19.51 18.10 -3.68
CA ALA A 83 -19.27 16.75 -3.19
C ALA A 83 -19.60 16.60 -1.69
N THR A 84 -19.90 15.38 -1.26
CA THR A 84 -20.26 15.07 0.13
C THR A 84 -19.37 14.00 0.74
N ILE A 85 -18.92 14.20 1.99
CA ILE A 85 -18.32 13.16 2.83
C ILE A 85 -19.24 12.97 4.02
N THR A 86 -19.76 11.76 4.20
CA THR A 86 -20.70 11.43 5.29
C THR A 86 -20.02 10.51 6.27
N GLY A 87 -19.54 11.10 7.37
CA GLY A 87 -18.65 10.43 8.29
C GLY A 87 -17.35 9.93 7.64
N GLY A 88 -16.53 9.31 8.47
CA GLY A 88 -15.28 8.70 8.06
C GLY A 88 -14.12 9.13 8.94
N THR A 89 -13.04 8.38 8.84
CA THR A 89 -11.82 8.58 9.63
C THR A 89 -10.63 8.70 8.71
N ALA A 90 -9.83 9.73 8.95
CA ALA A 90 -8.53 9.93 8.32
C ALA A 90 -7.49 9.94 9.43
N THR A 91 -6.53 9.03 9.39
CA THR A 91 -5.50 8.91 10.44
C THR A 91 -4.13 8.87 9.81
N GLY A 92 -3.26 9.77 10.23
CA GLY A 92 -1.85 9.72 9.89
C GLY A 92 -1.15 8.59 10.64
N GLY A 93 -0.17 7.95 10.00
CA GLY A 93 0.65 6.92 10.59
C GLY A 93 1.64 7.48 11.61
N VAL A 94 2.02 6.67 12.58
CA VAL A 94 3.01 7.06 13.59
C VAL A 94 4.42 7.08 12.99
N GLY A 95 5.23 8.08 13.36
CA GLY A 95 6.64 8.16 13.02
C GLY A 95 7.48 7.09 13.74
N GLY A 96 8.53 6.60 13.09
CA GLY A 96 9.41 5.57 13.64
C GLY A 96 10.31 6.11 14.74
N ALA A 97 10.66 5.28 15.73
CA ALA A 97 11.65 5.66 16.73
C ALA A 97 13.08 5.64 16.15
N GLY A 98 13.93 6.58 16.59
CA GLY A 98 15.37 6.50 16.40
C GLY A 98 16.05 6.15 17.72
N THR A 99 16.94 5.15 17.75
CA THR A 99 17.74 4.83 18.96
C THR A 99 19.20 4.53 18.61
N THR A 100 20.13 4.72 19.55
CA THR A 100 21.56 4.37 19.40
C THR A 100 22.14 4.85 18.07
N SER A 101 22.13 6.17 17.85
CA SER A 101 22.55 6.82 16.59
C SER A 101 21.74 6.47 15.33
N GLY A 102 20.62 5.75 15.45
CA GLY A 102 19.70 5.46 14.34
C GLY A 102 18.65 6.56 14.13
N SER A 103 18.01 6.54 12.95
CA SER A 103 16.93 7.47 12.59
C SER A 103 15.64 6.73 12.23
N GLY A 104 14.52 7.09 12.86
CA GLY A 104 13.22 6.53 12.51
C GLY A 104 12.66 7.07 11.19
N GLY A 105 11.76 6.31 10.56
CA GLY A 105 11.07 6.73 9.33
C GLY A 105 9.89 7.66 9.59
N THR A 106 9.36 8.30 8.55
CA THR A 106 8.15 9.14 8.62
C THR A 106 6.89 8.29 8.50
N GLY A 107 5.86 8.57 9.31
CA GLY A 107 4.56 7.92 9.23
C GLY A 107 3.81 8.26 7.93
N GLY A 108 3.01 7.33 7.42
CA GLY A 108 2.24 7.51 6.20
C GLY A 108 1.04 8.44 6.36
N PHE A 109 0.55 9.04 5.28
CA PHE A 109 -0.65 9.89 5.36
C PHE A 109 -1.95 9.06 5.37
N GLY A 110 -3.05 9.62 5.89
CA GLY A 110 -4.40 9.08 5.74
C GLY A 110 -5.34 10.13 5.15
N TYR A 111 -5.80 9.94 3.91
CA TYR A 111 -6.60 10.93 3.17
C TYR A 111 -7.96 10.38 2.70
N LEU A 112 -9.00 11.17 2.96
CA LEU A 112 -10.37 10.95 2.50
C LEU A 112 -10.84 12.20 1.73
N PHE A 113 -11.31 12.04 0.50
CA PHE A 113 -11.76 13.19 -0.29
C PHE A 113 -12.91 12.85 -1.23
N ALA A 114 -13.75 13.85 -1.48
CA ALA A 114 -14.77 13.81 -2.52
C ALA A 114 -14.71 15.10 -3.33
N SER A 115 -14.77 14.99 -4.66
CA SER A 115 -14.67 16.14 -5.55
C SER A 115 -15.64 16.05 -6.73
N GLY A 116 -16.34 17.15 -6.98
CA GLY A 116 -17.34 17.27 -8.04
C GLY A 116 -18.75 16.88 -7.58
N ALA A 117 -19.74 17.45 -8.25
CA ALA A 117 -21.14 17.27 -7.90
C ALA A 117 -21.54 15.78 -7.95
N GLY A 118 -22.32 15.35 -6.96
CA GLY A 118 -22.76 13.96 -6.84
C GLY A 118 -21.68 12.98 -6.35
N SER A 119 -20.42 13.42 -6.19
CA SER A 119 -19.39 12.57 -5.60
C SER A 119 -19.65 12.39 -4.12
N SER A 120 -19.58 11.15 -3.64
CA SER A 120 -19.73 10.85 -2.21
C SER A 120 -18.68 9.86 -1.71
N THR A 121 -18.13 10.09 -0.52
CA THR A 121 -17.25 9.11 0.13
C THR A 121 -17.55 8.97 1.63
N SER A 122 -17.24 7.79 2.15
CA SER A 122 -17.15 7.50 3.58
C SER A 122 -16.12 6.39 3.80
N GLY A 123 -15.84 6.06 5.07
CA GLY A 123 -14.95 4.96 5.46
C GLY A 123 -13.68 5.42 6.17
N SER A 124 -12.62 4.62 6.11
CA SER A 124 -11.42 4.81 6.93
C SER A 124 -10.13 4.80 6.11
N ALA A 125 -9.36 5.89 6.15
CA ALA A 125 -8.04 6.01 5.53
C ALA A 125 -6.95 6.13 6.60
N ILE A 126 -6.15 5.08 6.77
CA ILE A 126 -5.16 4.94 7.86
C ILE A 126 -3.75 4.86 7.25
N GLY A 127 -2.92 5.86 7.50
CA GLY A 127 -1.51 5.83 7.12
C GLY A 127 -0.74 4.75 7.88
N GLY A 128 0.25 4.14 7.20
CA GLY A 128 1.10 3.12 7.78
C GLY A 128 2.08 3.69 8.81
N VAL A 129 2.40 2.90 9.84
CA VAL A 129 3.44 3.27 10.81
C VAL A 129 4.82 3.11 10.17
N ALA A 130 5.73 4.04 10.44
CA ALA A 130 7.08 3.97 9.94
C ALA A 130 7.94 2.95 10.71
N GLY A 131 9.03 2.51 10.08
CA GLY A 131 10.01 1.65 10.71
C GLY A 131 10.93 2.39 11.68
N ALA A 132 11.43 1.68 12.68
CA ALA A 132 12.44 2.20 13.60
C ALA A 132 13.84 2.17 12.97
N GLY A 133 14.70 3.11 13.38
CA GLY A 133 16.14 3.10 13.09
C GLY A 133 16.95 2.88 14.36
N THR A 134 17.83 1.87 14.37
CA THR A 134 18.67 1.56 15.54
C THR A 134 20.12 1.28 15.15
N THR A 135 21.07 1.58 16.04
CA THR A 135 22.50 1.27 15.86
C THR A 135 23.04 1.79 14.52
N GLY A 136 22.85 3.09 14.27
CA GLY A 136 23.20 3.75 13.00
C GLY A 136 22.28 3.42 11.82
N GLY A 137 21.27 2.57 12.00
CA GLY A 137 20.30 2.21 10.97
C GLY A 137 19.22 3.25 10.73
N VAL A 138 18.57 3.17 9.57
CA VAL A 138 17.51 4.09 9.13
C VAL A 138 16.21 3.32 8.88
N GLY A 139 15.17 3.67 9.61
CA GLY A 139 13.83 3.11 9.42
C GLY A 139 13.19 3.55 8.09
N GLY A 140 12.40 2.67 7.50
CA GLY A 140 11.61 2.96 6.30
C GLY A 140 10.36 3.77 6.61
N ASN A 141 9.86 4.53 5.64
CA ASN A 141 8.63 5.31 5.82
C ASN A 141 7.40 4.40 5.84
N GLY A 142 6.36 4.81 6.56
CA GLY A 142 5.03 4.22 6.44
C GLY A 142 4.37 4.57 5.10
N GLY A 143 3.57 3.66 4.56
CA GLY A 143 2.81 3.87 3.33
C GLY A 143 1.58 4.75 3.54
N GLY A 144 1.11 5.44 2.50
CA GLY A 144 -0.08 6.28 2.58
C GLY A 144 -1.39 5.50 2.35
N ALA A 145 -2.49 5.98 2.93
CA ALA A 145 -3.84 5.55 2.64
C ALA A 145 -4.64 6.67 1.97
N ARG A 146 -5.39 6.31 0.92
CA ARG A 146 -6.19 7.28 0.17
C ARG A 146 -7.53 6.69 -0.27
N ILE A 147 -8.63 7.36 0.07
CA ILE A 147 -10.00 7.03 -0.35
C ILE A 147 -10.61 8.23 -1.06
N GLY A 148 -11.21 7.99 -2.24
CA GLY A 148 -11.59 9.06 -3.14
C GLY A 148 -12.76 8.87 -4.06
N ALA A 149 -13.69 9.81 -4.02
CA ALA A 149 -14.79 9.91 -4.98
C ALA A 149 -14.63 11.13 -5.90
N TYR A 150 -14.81 10.92 -7.21
CA TYR A 150 -14.67 11.97 -8.22
C TYR A 150 -15.80 11.93 -9.25
N ASN A 151 -16.22 13.10 -9.74
CA ASN A 151 -17.12 13.26 -10.87
C ASN A 151 -18.41 12.42 -10.78
N GLY A 152 -19.07 12.38 -9.62
CA GLY A 152 -20.28 11.59 -9.39
C GLY A 152 -20.03 10.15 -8.92
N GLY A 153 -18.77 9.79 -8.63
CA GLY A 153 -18.42 8.49 -8.09
C GLY A 153 -18.81 8.33 -6.62
N THR A 154 -18.98 7.09 -6.15
CA THR A 154 -19.31 6.78 -4.75
C THR A 154 -18.29 5.81 -4.15
N VAL A 155 -17.77 6.11 -2.96
CA VAL A 155 -16.83 5.23 -2.26
C VAL A 155 -17.24 4.96 -0.81
N THR A 156 -17.13 3.71 -0.37
CA THR A 156 -17.29 3.32 1.04
C THR A 156 -16.33 2.19 1.33
N ALA A 157 -15.20 2.49 1.97
CA ALA A 157 -14.10 1.53 2.02
C ALA A 157 -13.16 1.73 3.21
N THR A 158 -12.27 0.78 3.40
CA THR A 158 -11.09 0.92 4.27
C THR A 158 -9.84 0.92 3.41
N ALA A 159 -8.94 1.86 3.67
CA ALA A 159 -7.63 1.94 3.04
C ALA A 159 -6.57 2.05 4.13
N THR A 160 -5.57 1.18 4.09
CA THR A 160 -4.48 1.16 5.07
C THR A 160 -3.14 1.17 4.34
N GLY A 161 -2.26 2.09 4.71
CA GLY A 161 -0.88 2.08 4.25
C GLY A 161 -0.07 0.98 4.92
N GLY A 162 0.91 0.44 4.22
CA GLY A 162 1.81 -0.58 4.73
C GLY A 162 2.80 -0.02 5.75
N TYR A 163 3.31 -0.88 6.63
CA TYR A 163 4.35 -0.51 7.58
C TYR A 163 5.69 -0.25 6.89
N GLY A 164 6.46 0.72 7.38
CA GLY A 164 7.86 0.85 7.03
C GLY A 164 8.72 -0.25 7.68
N GLY A 165 9.73 -0.74 6.98
CA GLY A 165 10.67 -1.72 7.50
C GLY A 165 11.66 -1.11 8.49
N ALA A 166 12.15 -1.89 9.45
CA ALA A 166 13.18 -1.43 10.39
C ALA A 166 14.56 -1.33 9.70
N GLY A 167 15.38 -0.36 10.13
CA GLY A 167 16.80 -0.28 9.80
C GLY A 167 17.67 -0.49 11.03
N THR A 168 18.53 -1.49 11.03
CA THR A 168 19.41 -1.80 12.17
C THR A 168 20.86 -2.00 11.75
N THR A 169 21.83 -1.66 12.60
CA THR A 169 23.27 -1.94 12.37
C THR A 169 23.72 -1.37 11.02
N ASN A 170 23.56 -0.06 10.84
CA ASN A 170 23.80 0.67 9.58
C ASN A 170 22.95 0.19 8.38
N GLY A 171 21.95 -0.66 8.59
CA GLY A 171 21.00 -1.07 7.56
C GLY A 171 19.88 -0.07 7.35
N ARG A 172 19.19 -0.17 6.20
CA ARG A 172 18.08 0.71 5.82
C ARG A 172 16.81 -0.08 5.56
N GLY A 173 15.74 0.22 6.30
CA GLY A 173 14.42 -0.35 6.05
C GLY A 173 13.78 0.18 4.77
N GLY A 174 13.01 -0.66 4.10
CA GLY A 174 12.19 -0.30 2.95
C GLY A 174 10.91 0.43 3.36
N SER A 175 10.34 1.22 2.46
CA SER A 175 9.08 1.93 2.71
C SER A 175 7.87 1.00 2.62
N GLY A 176 6.82 1.29 3.38
CA GLY A 176 5.51 0.66 3.18
C GLY A 176 4.84 1.15 1.89
N GLY A 177 4.06 0.27 1.26
CA GLY A 177 3.23 0.58 0.10
C GLY A 177 1.91 1.25 0.48
N GLY A 178 1.17 1.78 -0.50
CA GLY A 178 -0.08 2.50 -0.22
C GLY A 178 -1.36 1.65 -0.28
N GLY A 179 -2.37 2.01 0.50
CA GLY A 179 -3.74 1.51 0.36
C GLY A 179 -4.62 2.52 -0.38
N TYR A 180 -5.23 2.13 -1.49
CA TYR A 180 -5.94 3.07 -2.37
C TYR A 180 -7.33 2.60 -2.78
N VAL A 181 -8.34 3.45 -2.60
CA VAL A 181 -9.70 3.18 -3.08
C VAL A 181 -10.26 4.39 -3.82
N PHE A 182 -10.68 4.21 -5.07
CA PHE A 182 -11.19 5.31 -5.89
C PHE A 182 -12.43 4.93 -6.67
N ALA A 183 -13.38 5.87 -6.76
CA ALA A 183 -14.44 5.85 -7.76
C ALA A 183 -14.40 7.14 -8.61
N ASN A 184 -14.50 7.02 -9.93
CA ASN A 184 -14.48 8.15 -10.83
C ASN A 184 -15.56 8.03 -11.91
N GLY A 185 -16.41 9.05 -12.01
CA GLY A 185 -17.50 9.12 -12.98
C GLY A 185 -18.85 8.71 -12.38
N ALA A 186 -19.92 9.24 -12.97
CA ALA A 186 -21.29 8.93 -12.55
C ALA A 186 -21.59 7.43 -12.66
N GLY A 187 -22.27 6.89 -11.66
CA GLY A 187 -22.59 5.46 -11.57
C GLY A 187 -21.41 4.57 -11.17
N SER A 188 -20.19 5.11 -11.08
CA SER A 188 -19.04 4.37 -10.58
C SER A 188 -19.10 4.20 -9.07
N SER A 189 -18.76 3.01 -8.58
CA SER A 189 -18.63 2.77 -7.15
C SER A 189 -17.45 1.88 -6.79
N ALA A 190 -16.88 2.11 -5.61
CA ALA A 190 -15.82 1.26 -5.07
C ALA A 190 -16.02 1.06 -3.56
N SER A 191 -15.97 -0.20 -3.12
CA SER A 191 -16.01 -0.58 -1.72
C SER A 191 -15.10 -1.77 -1.44
N GLY A 192 -14.76 -1.97 -0.17
CA GLY A 192 -13.89 -3.05 0.29
C GLY A 192 -12.66 -2.54 1.05
N THR A 193 -11.59 -3.33 1.03
CA THR A 193 -10.38 -3.08 1.82
C THR A 193 -9.15 -3.05 0.94
N ALA A 194 -8.41 -1.93 0.92
CA ALA A 194 -7.15 -1.79 0.22
C ALA A 194 -5.99 -1.62 1.21
N ILE A 195 -5.00 -2.51 1.13
CA ILE A 195 -3.88 -2.57 2.07
C ILE A 195 -2.57 -2.45 1.29
N GLY A 196 -1.70 -1.53 1.69
CA GLY A 196 -0.33 -1.48 1.20
C GLY A 196 0.54 -2.57 1.84
N GLY A 197 1.48 -3.12 1.08
CA GLY A 197 2.46 -4.07 1.58
C GLY A 197 3.47 -3.43 2.51
N ALA A 198 3.97 -4.18 3.48
CA ALA A 198 5.04 -3.69 4.36
C ALA A 198 6.38 -3.55 3.62
N GLY A 199 7.20 -2.60 4.04
CA GLY A 199 8.60 -2.54 3.64
C GLY A 199 9.44 -3.62 4.33
N GLY A 200 10.47 -4.11 3.64
CA GLY A 200 11.40 -5.08 4.19
C GLY A 200 12.38 -4.46 5.19
N ALA A 201 12.88 -5.25 6.13
CA ALA A 201 13.91 -4.80 7.06
C ALA A 201 15.28 -4.70 6.36
N GLY A 202 16.11 -3.74 6.80
CA GLY A 202 17.52 -3.65 6.41
C GLY A 202 18.41 -3.81 7.63
N THR A 203 19.34 -4.77 7.60
CA THR A 203 20.22 -5.08 8.72
C THR A 203 21.67 -5.25 8.29
N THR A 204 22.64 -4.86 9.12
CA THR A 204 24.08 -5.08 8.87
C THR A 204 24.52 -4.51 7.51
N GLY A 205 24.25 -3.22 7.30
CA GLY A 205 24.50 -2.54 6.03
C GLY A 205 23.59 -2.96 4.86
N GLY A 206 22.68 -3.92 5.06
CA GLY A 206 21.69 -4.31 4.05
C GLY A 206 20.55 -3.30 3.90
N THR A 207 19.87 -3.34 2.76
CA THR A 207 18.72 -2.48 2.45
C THR A 207 17.47 -3.32 2.19
N GLY A 208 16.40 -3.09 2.93
CA GLY A 208 15.11 -3.71 2.69
C GLY A 208 14.40 -3.12 1.46
N GLY A 209 13.63 -3.94 0.76
CA GLY A 209 12.83 -3.51 -0.38
C GLY A 209 11.54 -2.83 0.04
N ASP A 210 10.98 -1.99 -0.82
CA ASP A 210 9.69 -1.35 -0.52
C ASP A 210 8.51 -2.33 -0.70
N GLY A 211 7.52 -2.21 0.16
CA GLY A 211 6.21 -2.76 -0.09
C GLY A 211 5.52 -2.06 -1.26
N ARG A 212 4.50 -2.71 -1.84
CA ARG A 212 3.71 -2.14 -2.95
C ARG A 212 2.28 -1.87 -2.57
N TYR A 213 1.55 -1.25 -3.47
CA TYR A 213 0.19 -0.80 -3.18
C TYR A 213 -0.85 -1.91 -3.31
N GLY A 214 -1.92 -1.80 -2.54
CA GLY A 214 -3.21 -2.43 -2.80
C GLY A 214 -4.20 -1.38 -3.31
N ALA A 215 -4.93 -1.66 -4.39
CA ALA A 215 -5.85 -0.71 -5.00
C ALA A 215 -7.20 -1.31 -5.38
N ILE A 216 -8.28 -0.57 -5.09
CA ILE A 216 -9.64 -0.86 -5.53
C ILE A 216 -10.15 0.32 -6.34
N ARG A 217 -10.62 0.08 -7.57
CA ARG A 217 -10.98 1.14 -8.51
C ARG A 217 -12.26 0.81 -9.28
N GLY A 218 -13.25 1.70 -9.21
CA GLY A 218 -14.46 1.65 -10.04
C GLY A 218 -14.56 2.89 -10.91
N TYR A 219 -14.40 2.78 -12.23
CA TYR A 219 -14.37 3.91 -13.16
C TYR A 219 -15.44 3.81 -14.26
N ASN A 220 -15.89 4.96 -14.75
CA ASN A 220 -16.79 5.10 -15.89
C ASN A 220 -18.07 4.22 -15.82
N GLY A 221 -18.73 4.18 -14.67
CA GLY A 221 -19.89 3.32 -14.40
C GLY A 221 -19.54 1.91 -13.90
N GLY A 222 -18.26 1.62 -13.70
CA GLY A 222 -17.77 0.35 -13.15
C GLY A 222 -17.95 0.28 -11.64
N THR A 223 -18.25 -0.91 -11.14
CA THR A 223 -18.57 -1.15 -9.72
C THR A 223 -17.65 -2.18 -9.09
N VAL A 224 -17.13 -1.89 -7.89
CA VAL A 224 -16.43 -2.88 -7.06
C VAL A 224 -17.12 -3.01 -5.70
N THR A 225 -17.54 -4.22 -5.34
CA THR A 225 -18.36 -4.49 -4.16
C THR A 225 -17.70 -5.50 -3.23
N GLY A 226 -17.22 -5.04 -2.07
CA GLY A 226 -16.76 -5.91 -0.97
C GLY A 226 -15.49 -6.71 -1.25
N GLY A 227 -14.57 -6.20 -2.07
CA GLY A 227 -13.31 -6.86 -2.41
C GLY A 227 -12.13 -6.51 -1.50
N THR A 228 -11.04 -7.27 -1.58
CA THR A 228 -9.77 -6.97 -0.87
C THR A 228 -8.60 -6.87 -1.85
N ALA A 229 -7.79 -5.82 -1.73
CA ALA A 229 -6.55 -5.67 -2.50
C ALA A 229 -5.37 -5.43 -1.56
N THR A 230 -4.40 -6.36 -1.52
CA THR A 230 -3.25 -6.29 -0.63
C THR A 230 -1.95 -6.26 -1.43
N GLY A 231 -1.19 -5.17 -1.33
CA GLY A 231 0.14 -5.09 -1.94
C GLY A 231 1.11 -6.07 -1.27
N GLY A 232 2.06 -6.57 -2.05
CA GLY A 232 3.12 -7.46 -1.57
C GLY A 232 4.14 -6.72 -0.72
N ALA A 233 4.66 -7.42 0.29
CA ALA A 233 5.74 -6.91 1.13
C ALA A 233 7.06 -6.81 0.36
N GLY A 234 7.93 -5.89 0.74
CA GLY A 234 9.31 -5.88 0.27
C GLY A 234 10.16 -6.94 0.96
N GLY A 235 11.18 -7.42 0.26
CA GLY A 235 12.14 -8.39 0.80
C GLY A 235 13.12 -7.75 1.79
N ALA A 236 13.66 -8.54 2.70
CA ALA A 236 14.69 -8.08 3.63
C ALA A 236 16.06 -7.93 2.93
N GLY A 237 16.88 -6.97 3.39
CA GLY A 237 18.28 -6.84 3.02
C GLY A 237 19.19 -7.07 4.22
N THR A 238 20.14 -7.99 4.09
CA THR A 238 21.05 -8.39 5.18
C THR A 238 22.49 -8.41 4.69
N THR A 239 23.46 -8.04 5.55
CA THR A 239 24.90 -8.11 5.27
C THR A 239 25.28 -7.48 3.91
N GLY A 240 24.90 -6.21 3.71
CA GLY A 240 25.11 -5.50 2.44
C GLY A 240 24.23 -5.95 1.27
N GLY A 241 23.38 -6.96 1.45
CA GLY A 241 22.40 -7.41 0.48
C GLY A 241 21.20 -6.45 0.35
N LEU A 242 20.53 -6.53 -0.79
CA LEU A 242 19.37 -5.70 -1.13
C LEU A 242 18.13 -6.57 -1.33
N GLY A 243 17.16 -6.41 -0.43
CA GLY A 243 15.82 -6.94 -0.63
C GLY A 243 15.09 -6.16 -1.72
N ARG A 244 14.22 -6.83 -2.47
CA ARG A 244 13.49 -6.19 -3.59
C ARG A 244 12.07 -5.83 -3.23
N TYR A 245 11.47 -5.06 -4.12
CA TYR A 245 10.09 -4.64 -4.02
C TYR A 245 9.12 -5.83 -4.02
N GLY A 246 8.02 -5.69 -3.28
CA GLY A 246 6.84 -6.52 -3.49
C GLY A 246 6.14 -6.22 -4.83
N GLY A 247 5.01 -6.88 -5.06
CA GLY A 247 4.12 -6.70 -6.20
C GLY A 247 2.86 -5.92 -5.85
N GLY A 248 2.25 -5.23 -6.82
CA GLY A 248 1.00 -4.51 -6.59
C GLY A 248 -0.23 -5.41 -6.65
N ALA A 249 -1.29 -5.05 -5.94
CA ALA A 249 -2.61 -5.67 -6.04
C ALA A 249 -3.66 -4.69 -6.59
N THR A 250 -4.53 -5.16 -7.47
CA THR A 250 -5.62 -4.32 -8.00
C THR A 250 -6.91 -5.09 -8.23
N LEU A 251 -8.01 -4.55 -7.73
CA LEU A 251 -9.36 -4.81 -8.23
C LEU A 251 -9.81 -3.61 -9.07
N PHE A 252 -10.21 -3.86 -10.31
CA PHE A 252 -10.56 -2.79 -11.24
C PHE A 252 -11.81 -3.12 -12.06
N ALA A 253 -12.84 -2.30 -11.91
CA ALA A 253 -14.02 -2.31 -12.77
C ALA A 253 -14.04 -1.02 -13.62
N ASN A 254 -14.15 -1.16 -14.94
CA ASN A 254 -14.16 -0.02 -15.85
C ASN A 254 -15.25 -0.14 -16.92
N GLY A 255 -16.08 0.90 -17.03
CA GLY A 255 -17.20 0.93 -17.97
C GLY A 255 -18.52 0.48 -17.32
N ALA A 256 -19.63 0.98 -17.86
CA ALA A 256 -20.96 0.65 -17.39
C ALA A 256 -21.22 -0.86 -17.45
N GLY A 257 -21.82 -1.40 -16.39
CA GLY A 257 -22.11 -2.83 -16.25
C GLY A 257 -20.90 -3.68 -15.85
N SER A 258 -19.67 -3.13 -15.88
CA SER A 258 -18.50 -3.86 -15.38
C SER A 258 -18.57 -3.99 -13.86
N SER A 259 -18.37 -5.21 -13.35
CA SER A 259 -18.44 -5.45 -11.92
C SER A 259 -17.35 -6.38 -11.41
N VAL A 260 -16.77 -6.02 -10.26
CA VAL A 260 -15.96 -6.92 -9.43
C VAL A 260 -16.66 -7.09 -8.09
N GLY A 261 -17.17 -8.29 -7.80
CA GLY A 261 -17.77 -8.64 -6.51
C GLY A 261 -16.73 -8.91 -5.43
N THR A 262 -17.08 -9.74 -4.45
CA THR A 262 -16.27 -10.12 -3.28
C THR A 262 -15.01 -10.93 -3.67
N SER A 263 -14.09 -10.28 -4.35
CA SER A 263 -12.88 -10.87 -4.93
C SER A 263 -11.64 -10.34 -4.20
N SER A 264 -10.52 -11.05 -4.35
CA SER A 264 -9.26 -10.68 -3.70
C SER A 264 -8.09 -10.64 -4.68
N ALA A 265 -7.18 -9.69 -4.47
CA ALA A 265 -5.91 -9.62 -5.17
C ALA A 265 -4.78 -9.41 -4.16
N THR A 266 -3.74 -10.22 -4.21
CA THR A 266 -2.56 -10.14 -3.34
C THR A 266 -1.28 -10.10 -4.16
N GLY A 267 -0.54 -8.99 -4.12
CA GLY A 267 0.75 -8.92 -4.81
C GLY A 267 1.79 -9.84 -4.15
N GLY A 268 2.69 -10.40 -4.94
CA GLY A 268 3.75 -11.26 -4.41
C GLY A 268 4.78 -10.48 -3.58
N ALA A 269 5.40 -11.13 -2.62
CA ALA A 269 6.46 -10.54 -1.81
C ALA A 269 7.77 -10.39 -2.62
N GLY A 270 8.57 -9.39 -2.27
CA GLY A 270 9.92 -9.27 -2.76
C GLY A 270 10.84 -10.30 -2.11
N GLY A 271 11.79 -10.81 -2.88
CA GLY A 271 12.83 -11.70 -2.40
C GLY A 271 13.86 -10.99 -1.55
N ALA A 272 14.44 -11.72 -0.59
CA ALA A 272 15.49 -11.23 0.28
C ALA A 272 16.83 -11.13 -0.46
N GLY A 273 17.67 -10.17 -0.05
CA GLY A 273 19.08 -10.07 -0.44
C GLY A 273 19.99 -10.30 0.76
N SER A 274 21.04 -11.09 0.59
CA SER A 274 22.02 -11.42 1.65
C SER A 274 23.44 -11.46 1.09
N ASP A 275 24.43 -11.05 1.90
CA ASP A 275 25.86 -11.09 1.59
C ASP A 275 26.20 -10.45 0.23
N GLY A 276 25.71 -9.22 0.02
CA GLY A 276 25.83 -8.50 -1.26
C GLY A 276 24.91 -9.01 -2.39
N GLY A 277 24.12 -10.06 -2.13
CA GLY A 277 23.11 -10.59 -3.03
C GLY A 277 21.88 -9.68 -3.16
N LEU A 278 21.18 -9.86 -4.26
CA LEU A 278 20.06 -9.05 -4.69
C LEU A 278 18.81 -9.92 -4.85
N GLY A 279 17.78 -9.70 -4.05
CA GLY A 279 16.52 -10.44 -4.20
C GLY A 279 15.89 -10.28 -5.59
N GLY A 280 14.86 -11.07 -5.85
CA GLY A 280 13.96 -10.93 -6.99
C GLY A 280 12.73 -10.10 -6.61
N ALA A 281 12.11 -9.42 -7.57
CA ALA A 281 10.87 -8.69 -7.28
C ALA A 281 9.68 -9.64 -7.16
N GLY A 282 8.77 -9.36 -6.23
CA GLY A 282 7.43 -9.92 -6.27
C GLY A 282 6.64 -9.34 -7.44
N ASN A 283 5.61 -10.04 -7.91
CA ASN A 283 4.85 -9.63 -9.08
C ASN A 283 3.38 -9.36 -8.77
N ILE A 284 2.67 -8.81 -9.75
CA ILE A 284 1.33 -8.25 -9.55
C ILE A 284 0.26 -9.33 -9.42
N ALA A 285 -0.77 -9.00 -8.65
CA ALA A 285 -2.09 -9.62 -8.73
C ALA A 285 -3.10 -8.62 -9.23
N ARG A 286 -3.93 -9.01 -10.21
CA ARG A 286 -4.94 -8.11 -10.76
C ARG A 286 -6.20 -8.83 -11.14
N ILE A 287 -7.34 -8.20 -10.86
CA ILE A 287 -8.65 -8.58 -11.34
C ILE A 287 -9.23 -7.38 -12.09
N ASN A 288 -9.58 -7.60 -13.37
CA ASN A 288 -10.19 -6.60 -14.23
C ASN A 288 -11.57 -7.07 -14.68
N ALA A 289 -12.54 -6.16 -14.62
CA ALA A 289 -13.83 -6.25 -15.29
C ALA A 289 -13.95 -5.05 -16.23
N THR A 290 -14.09 -5.29 -17.54
CA THR A 290 -14.14 -4.23 -18.55
C THR A 290 -15.33 -4.39 -19.49
N GLY A 291 -15.91 -3.26 -19.93
CA GLY A 291 -16.97 -3.25 -20.95
C GLY A 291 -18.23 -4.07 -20.62
N GLY A 292 -18.59 -4.23 -19.35
CA GLY A 292 -19.70 -5.10 -18.92
C GLY A 292 -19.26 -6.49 -18.44
N GLY A 293 -17.96 -6.76 -18.35
CA GLY A 293 -17.45 -8.00 -17.77
C GLY A 293 -17.75 -8.11 -16.27
N THR A 294 -17.81 -9.33 -15.76
CA THR A 294 -18.11 -9.60 -14.34
C THR A 294 -17.08 -10.54 -13.73
N VAL A 295 -16.54 -10.20 -12.56
CA VAL A 295 -15.70 -11.09 -11.75
C VAL A 295 -16.22 -11.18 -10.33
N THR A 296 -16.55 -12.37 -9.85
CA THR A 296 -17.11 -12.56 -8.50
C THR A 296 -16.40 -13.68 -7.75
N ALA A 297 -16.24 -13.52 -6.43
CA ALA A 297 -15.70 -14.54 -5.54
C ALA A 297 -14.37 -15.16 -6.00
N SER A 298 -13.53 -14.41 -6.70
CA SER A 298 -12.30 -14.91 -7.32
C SER A 298 -11.08 -14.30 -6.65
N ALA A 299 -9.94 -14.99 -6.74
CA ALA A 299 -8.71 -14.58 -6.08
C ALA A 299 -7.51 -14.64 -7.03
N THR A 300 -6.65 -13.63 -7.02
CA THR A 300 -5.35 -13.69 -7.71
C THR A 300 -4.21 -13.38 -6.74
N THR A 301 -3.12 -14.14 -6.84
CA THR A 301 -1.90 -13.92 -6.06
C THR A 301 -0.72 -13.82 -7.02
N GLY A 302 0.04 -12.73 -6.95
CA GLY A 302 1.30 -12.61 -7.67
C GLY A 302 2.35 -13.51 -7.04
N GLY A 303 3.28 -14.02 -7.84
CA GLY A 303 4.39 -14.83 -7.37
C GLY A 303 5.39 -13.99 -6.58
N ASP A 304 5.99 -14.62 -5.58
CA ASP A 304 7.07 -14.03 -4.78
C ASP A 304 8.38 -14.00 -5.58
N GLY A 305 9.23 -13.03 -5.32
CA GLY A 305 10.59 -13.01 -5.84
C GLY A 305 11.51 -13.99 -5.10
N GLY A 306 12.47 -14.56 -5.81
CA GLY A 306 13.48 -15.45 -5.24
C GLY A 306 14.55 -14.72 -4.44
N ALA A 307 15.33 -15.44 -3.63
CA ALA A 307 16.41 -14.83 -2.86
C ALA A 307 17.67 -14.56 -3.71
N GLY A 308 18.41 -13.51 -3.38
CA GLY A 308 19.77 -13.30 -3.84
C GLY A 308 20.77 -13.51 -2.71
N ILE A 309 21.71 -14.43 -2.89
CA ILE A 309 22.64 -14.89 -1.84
C ILE A 309 24.07 -14.75 -2.35
N THR A 310 24.97 -14.17 -1.55
CA THR A 310 26.42 -14.09 -1.83
C THR A 310 26.71 -13.50 -3.22
N GLY A 311 26.20 -12.29 -3.48
CA GLY A 311 26.32 -11.63 -4.78
C GLY A 311 25.46 -12.20 -5.92
N GLY A 312 24.61 -13.19 -5.63
CA GLY A 312 23.63 -13.75 -6.56
C GLY A 312 22.36 -12.91 -6.68
N PHE A 313 21.57 -13.20 -7.72
CA PHE A 313 20.33 -12.50 -8.07
C PHE A 313 19.13 -13.44 -7.97
N GLY A 314 18.11 -13.05 -7.21
CA GLY A 314 16.83 -13.76 -7.21
C GLY A 314 16.03 -13.50 -8.48
N GLY A 315 15.38 -14.54 -8.99
CA GLY A 315 14.41 -14.45 -10.09
C GLY A 315 13.13 -13.74 -9.66
N ARG A 316 12.42 -13.13 -10.60
CA ARG A 316 11.15 -12.45 -10.32
C ARG A 316 10.04 -13.47 -10.13
N GLY A 317 9.05 -13.13 -9.32
CA GLY A 317 7.79 -13.88 -9.32
C GLY A 317 7.02 -13.70 -10.62
N GLY A 318 6.10 -14.62 -10.91
CA GLY A 318 5.18 -14.55 -12.03
C GLY A 318 3.93 -13.73 -11.69
N GLN A 319 3.33 -13.07 -12.68
CA GLN A 319 2.09 -12.32 -12.45
C GLN A 319 0.87 -13.24 -12.31
N SER A 320 -0.22 -12.74 -11.73
CA SER A 320 -1.54 -13.37 -11.86
C SER A 320 -2.61 -12.34 -12.19
N VAL A 321 -3.17 -12.42 -13.40
CA VAL A 321 -4.13 -11.44 -13.92
C VAL A 321 -5.39 -12.14 -14.42
N PHE A 322 -6.52 -11.81 -13.80
CA PHE A 322 -7.84 -12.19 -14.29
C PHE A 322 -8.48 -11.01 -15.01
N THR A 323 -9.04 -11.26 -16.20
CA THR A 323 -9.71 -10.25 -17.00
C THR A 323 -11.01 -10.80 -17.58
N ALA A 324 -12.14 -10.27 -17.11
CA ALA A 324 -13.43 -10.43 -17.75
C ALA A 324 -13.64 -9.28 -18.73
N ASN A 325 -13.63 -9.59 -20.03
CA ASN A 325 -13.97 -8.62 -21.08
C ASN A 325 -15.49 -8.44 -21.17
N ALA A 326 -15.94 -7.56 -22.07
CA ALA A 326 -17.35 -7.27 -22.28
C ALA A 326 -18.19 -8.56 -22.34
N GLY A 327 -19.19 -8.71 -21.46
CA GLY A 327 -20.05 -9.91 -21.39
C GLY A 327 -19.38 -11.22 -20.94
N GLY A 328 -18.07 -11.22 -20.67
CA GLY A 328 -17.37 -12.34 -20.05
C GLY A 328 -17.60 -12.39 -18.56
N THR A 329 -17.64 -13.60 -17.99
CA THR A 329 -17.84 -13.81 -16.54
C THR A 329 -16.78 -14.74 -15.97
N ILE A 330 -16.16 -14.35 -14.86
CA ILE A 330 -15.28 -15.19 -14.04
C ILE A 330 -15.92 -15.32 -12.66
N THR A 331 -16.09 -16.55 -12.17
CA THR A 331 -16.59 -16.79 -10.82
C THR A 331 -15.79 -17.88 -10.11
N THR A 332 -15.63 -17.72 -8.79
CA THR A 332 -15.00 -18.71 -7.90
C THR A 332 -13.65 -19.25 -8.37
N SER A 333 -12.88 -18.46 -9.13
CA SER A 333 -11.64 -18.91 -9.76
C SER A 333 -10.42 -18.40 -8.99
N THR A 334 -9.30 -19.11 -9.05
CA THR A 334 -8.06 -18.77 -8.35
C THR A 334 -6.87 -18.75 -9.31
N GLY A 335 -6.03 -17.72 -9.18
CA GLY A 335 -4.80 -17.55 -9.93
C GLY A 335 -3.60 -17.38 -8.99
N THR A 336 -2.48 -18.04 -9.25
CA THR A 336 -1.25 -17.88 -8.48
C THR A 336 -0.04 -17.89 -9.39
N GLY A 337 0.64 -16.75 -9.49
CA GLY A 337 1.90 -16.66 -10.23
C GLY A 337 2.98 -17.51 -9.57
N GLY A 338 3.88 -18.07 -10.37
CA GLY A 338 4.98 -18.90 -9.85
C GLY A 338 5.97 -18.06 -9.06
N ALA A 339 6.58 -18.62 -8.01
CA ALA A 339 7.67 -17.96 -7.31
C ALA A 339 8.92 -17.88 -8.20
N GLY A 340 9.73 -16.84 -8.04
CA GLY A 340 11.06 -16.77 -8.62
C GLY A 340 12.04 -17.70 -7.92
N GLY A 341 12.99 -18.25 -8.67
CA GLY A 341 14.08 -19.06 -8.14
C GLY A 341 15.14 -18.19 -7.44
N SER A 342 15.90 -18.79 -6.53
CA SER A 342 17.01 -18.11 -5.86
C SER A 342 18.28 -18.16 -6.71
N GLY A 343 19.08 -17.09 -6.67
CA GLY A 343 20.44 -17.07 -7.21
C GLY A 343 21.46 -17.01 -6.08
N THR A 344 22.37 -17.98 -6.03
CA THR A 344 23.45 -18.06 -5.04
C THR A 344 24.78 -17.90 -5.73
N GLY A 345 25.69 -17.10 -5.18
CA GLY A 345 27.02 -16.89 -5.74
C GLY A 345 27.07 -15.79 -6.81
N LEU A 346 28.28 -15.25 -7.01
CA LEU A 346 28.49 -14.07 -7.82
C LEU A 346 28.05 -14.28 -9.27
N GLY A 347 27.09 -13.47 -9.73
CA GLY A 347 26.62 -13.49 -11.12
C GLY A 347 25.53 -14.54 -11.43
N ASN A 348 25.23 -15.42 -10.49
CA ASN A 348 24.18 -16.43 -10.66
C ASN A 348 22.80 -15.81 -10.47
N THR A 349 21.88 -16.14 -11.37
CA THR A 349 20.52 -15.59 -11.38
C THR A 349 19.50 -16.70 -11.33
N GLY A 350 18.64 -16.73 -10.32
CA GLY A 350 17.50 -17.62 -10.27
C GLY A 350 16.50 -17.35 -11.40
N GLY A 351 15.82 -18.39 -11.87
CA GLY A 351 14.82 -18.29 -12.93
C GLY A 351 13.58 -17.51 -12.50
N ASP A 352 12.90 -16.90 -13.45
CA ASP A 352 11.63 -16.21 -13.19
C ASP A 352 10.48 -17.22 -13.03
N GLY A 353 9.50 -16.86 -12.21
CA GLY A 353 8.24 -17.59 -12.08
C GLY A 353 7.29 -17.34 -13.26
N GLY A 354 6.55 -18.37 -13.66
CA GLY A 354 5.56 -18.34 -14.72
C GLY A 354 4.28 -17.57 -14.33
N ALA A 355 3.58 -17.04 -15.33
CA ALA A 355 2.33 -16.30 -15.12
C ALA A 355 1.12 -17.22 -14.86
N ALA A 356 0.12 -16.69 -14.18
CA ALA A 356 -1.18 -17.31 -13.97
C ALA A 356 -2.31 -16.37 -14.42
N ASP A 357 -2.49 -16.29 -15.73
CA ASP A 357 -3.43 -15.37 -16.36
C ASP A 357 -4.68 -16.08 -16.87
N LEU A 358 -5.84 -15.44 -16.68
CA LEU A 358 -7.12 -15.89 -17.18
C LEU A 358 -7.82 -14.72 -17.86
N THR A 359 -8.12 -14.86 -19.15
CA THR A 359 -8.90 -13.87 -19.91
C THR A 359 -10.14 -14.52 -20.46
N VAL A 360 -11.31 -13.94 -20.17
CA VAL A 360 -12.61 -14.47 -20.59
C VAL A 360 -13.27 -13.51 -21.58
N PRO A 361 -13.43 -13.91 -22.86
CA PRO A 361 -14.13 -13.12 -23.87
C PRO A 361 -15.66 -13.28 -23.77
N PRO A 362 -16.45 -12.38 -24.40
CA PRO A 362 -17.89 -12.59 -24.55
C PRO A 362 -18.21 -13.85 -25.36
N PRO A 363 -19.32 -14.55 -25.06
CA PRO A 363 -20.18 -14.48 -23.88
C PRO A 363 -19.77 -15.51 -22.81
N ALA A 364 -18.48 -15.84 -22.72
CA ALA A 364 -18.03 -17.01 -21.98
C ALA A 364 -18.14 -16.83 -20.46
N LEU A 365 -18.44 -17.93 -19.79
CA LEU A 365 -18.45 -18.06 -18.33
C LEU A 365 -17.37 -19.05 -17.93
N VAL A 366 -16.48 -18.64 -17.03
CA VAL A 366 -15.51 -19.52 -16.36
C VAL A 366 -15.84 -19.58 -14.88
N THR A 367 -16.02 -20.80 -14.37
CA THR A 367 -16.33 -21.08 -12.97
C THR A 367 -15.28 -22.04 -12.42
N GLY A 368 -14.71 -21.72 -11.25
CA GLY A 368 -13.83 -22.66 -10.53
C GLY A 368 -12.48 -22.95 -11.20
N ALA A 369 -12.00 -22.09 -12.10
CA ALA A 369 -10.70 -22.29 -12.71
C ALA A 369 -9.58 -22.11 -11.69
N VAL A 370 -8.56 -22.97 -11.74
CA VAL A 370 -7.34 -22.86 -10.95
C VAL A 370 -6.17 -22.70 -11.92
N VAL A 371 -5.53 -21.53 -11.91
CA VAL A 371 -4.40 -21.20 -12.80
C VAL A 371 -3.15 -21.01 -11.97
N ILE A 372 -2.11 -21.80 -12.23
CA ILE A 372 -0.87 -21.80 -11.44
C ILE A 372 0.32 -21.62 -12.38
N GLY A 373 1.16 -20.63 -12.08
CA GLY A 373 2.42 -20.39 -12.75
C GLY A 373 3.52 -21.32 -12.24
N ALA A 374 4.38 -21.79 -13.15
CA ALA A 374 5.51 -22.64 -12.79
C ALA A 374 6.55 -21.87 -11.94
N PRO A 375 7.16 -22.48 -10.92
CA PRO A 375 8.23 -21.83 -10.18
C PRO A 375 9.49 -21.69 -11.05
N GLY A 376 10.25 -20.61 -10.80
CA GLY A 376 11.56 -20.40 -11.38
C GLY A 376 12.61 -21.33 -10.77
N ALA A 377 13.60 -21.72 -11.57
CA ALA A 377 14.68 -22.61 -11.13
C ALA A 377 15.67 -21.90 -10.21
N ASN A 378 16.12 -22.56 -9.15
CA ASN A 378 17.25 -22.06 -8.36
C ASN A 378 18.55 -22.24 -9.15
N VAL A 379 19.46 -21.27 -9.03
CA VAL A 379 20.80 -21.32 -9.63
C VAL A 379 21.85 -21.18 -8.51
N PRO A 380 22.60 -22.26 -8.20
CA PRO A 380 23.60 -22.28 -7.14
C PRO A 380 24.94 -21.67 -7.54
#